data_AF-A0A2M7AFC5-F1
#
_entry.id   AF-A0A2M7AFC5-F1
#
_cell.length_a   1.000
_cell.length_b   1.000
_cell.length_c   1.000
_cell.angle_alpha   90.00
_cell.angle_beta   90.00
_cell.angle_gamma   90.00
#
_symmetry.space_group_name_H-M   'P 1'
#
loop_
_entity.id
_entity.type
_entity.pdbx_description
1 polymer ?
#
loop_
_entity_poly.entity_id
_entity_poly.type
_entity_poly.pdbx_seq_one_letter_code
_entity_poly.pdbx_strand_id
1 'polypeptide(L)'
;MSGRLTMNCSSIIKSTLMLCLLMAAGAECSPVSVWSKRLPDRYFADLRTDIKIDGALAEWQLKDNVVTVDASTSLQQPPPVRSEQDSSAVVKLAWDEQHLYIGASVKDQSLKPLGKKEDMPWTCDSLIFVVSTFGATKSSDRYHQTRNVQTSPEPFFGFSYYTSATGPRKWTGKSTYVSRKTSDGYDIEASVSLPDIGYRPRSGDRVKMAYILADVNEWQAVPLRVSQRYRGLPEKGKPLHFTTLLYPHKPQMDVQEYVNRITVLKDTPQVTVFKVGLEEQRVMYLGINDTGDRIDVSDVSTDARVFFFEGDPRAQPVKPVSLFARGVSDFSVGGKAIHTSGGKEDVDKSY
;
A
#
# COMPACT_ATOMS: atom_id res chain seq x y z
N MET A 1 52.39 53.53 -24.22
CA MET A 1 51.76 54.76 -23.69
C MET A 1 50.26 54.56 -23.67
N SER A 2 49.68 54.28 -22.52
CA SER A 2 48.22 54.30 -22.30
C SER A 2 48.01 54.26 -20.78
N GLY A 3 47.22 55.23 -20.30
CA GLY A 3 47.22 55.70 -18.92
C GLY A 3 46.42 54.82 -17.95
N ARG A 4 46.85 54.90 -16.70
CA ARG A 4 46.12 54.48 -15.50
C ARG A 4 44.87 55.36 -15.29
N LEU A 5 43.78 54.73 -14.88
CA LEU A 5 42.84 55.28 -13.91
C LEU A 5 42.57 54.19 -12.87
N THR A 6 43.01 54.45 -11.65
CA THR A 6 42.74 53.68 -10.44
C THR A 6 41.45 54.15 -9.78
N MET A 7 40.64 53.24 -9.25
CA MET A 7 40.12 53.37 -7.88
C MET A 7 39.61 52.02 -7.34
N ASN A 8 40.03 51.76 -6.11
CA ASN A 8 39.68 50.63 -5.22
C ASN A 8 38.26 50.78 -4.65
N CYS A 9 37.58 49.67 -4.32
CA CYS A 9 37.32 49.24 -2.93
C CYS A 9 36.33 48.05 -2.81
N SER A 10 36.71 47.14 -1.89
CA SER A 10 35.92 46.22 -1.04
C SER A 10 35.02 45.11 -1.63
N SER A 11 35.61 43.91 -1.65
CA SER A 11 35.13 42.63 -1.08
C SER A 11 33.66 42.40 -0.64
N ILE A 12 33.05 41.37 -1.26
CA ILE A 12 32.41 40.15 -0.70
C ILE A 12 31.36 40.32 0.42
N ILE A 13 30.10 39.91 0.17
CA ILE A 13 29.37 38.78 0.79
C ILE A 13 28.04 38.54 0.05
N LYS A 14 27.74 37.26 -0.22
CA LYS A 14 26.52 36.73 -0.85
C LYS A 14 25.33 36.73 0.10
N SER A 15 24.13 36.87 -0.47
CA SER A 15 22.89 36.09 -0.23
C SER A 15 21.64 36.97 -0.13
N THR A 16 20.91 37.05 -1.25
CA THR A 16 19.63 37.76 -1.38
C THR A 16 18.48 36.82 -1.04
N LEU A 17 17.80 37.17 0.05
CA LEU A 17 16.43 36.80 0.39
C LEU A 17 15.50 37.53 -0.60
N MET A 18 14.62 36.83 -1.33
CA MET A 18 13.51 37.50 -2.01
C MET A 18 12.23 36.66 -1.95
N LEU A 19 11.37 37.18 -1.09
CA LEU A 19 9.98 36.89 -0.85
C LEU A 19 9.15 37.23 -2.11
N CYS A 20 8.40 36.27 -2.65
CA CYS A 20 7.28 36.55 -3.56
C CYS A 20 5.99 36.09 -2.89
N LEU A 21 5.31 37.06 -2.27
CA LEU A 21 3.91 36.98 -1.90
C LEU A 21 3.11 37.49 -3.12
N LEU A 22 2.26 36.66 -3.71
CA LEU A 22 1.18 37.11 -4.59
C LEU A 22 -0.07 36.29 -4.29
N MET A 23 -1.14 37.03 -4.04
CA MET A 23 -2.30 36.64 -3.26
C MET A 23 -3.34 35.82 -4.03
N ALA A 24 -3.92 34.88 -3.29
CA ALA A 24 -5.30 34.39 -3.25
C ALA A 24 -6.29 34.82 -4.37
N ALA A 25 -6.78 33.81 -5.09
CA ALA A 25 -8.19 33.69 -5.45
C ALA A 25 -8.54 32.21 -5.70
N GLY A 26 -9.41 31.64 -4.85
CA GLY A 26 -10.34 30.58 -5.26
C GLY A 26 -9.83 29.14 -5.37
N ALA A 27 -9.27 28.58 -4.30
CA ALA A 27 -9.49 27.18 -3.92
C ALA A 27 -8.99 27.00 -2.49
N GLU A 28 -9.89 26.74 -1.56
CA GLU A 28 -9.55 26.09 -0.30
C GLU A 28 -9.04 24.68 -0.63
N CYS A 29 -7.78 24.59 -1.04
CA CYS A 29 -7.07 23.32 -1.07
C CYS A 29 -6.57 23.10 0.36
N SER A 30 -7.50 22.81 1.28
CA SER A 30 -7.16 22.25 2.59
C SER A 30 -6.37 20.97 2.32
N PRO A 31 -5.07 20.88 2.64
CA PRO A 31 -4.25 19.73 2.25
C PRO A 31 -4.57 18.44 3.05
N VAL A 32 -5.65 18.43 3.85
CA VAL A 32 -5.90 17.41 4.88
C VAL A 32 -7.24 16.67 4.70
N SER A 33 -8.15 17.15 3.84
CA SER A 33 -9.45 16.49 3.63
C SER A 33 -9.36 15.11 2.94
N VAL A 34 -8.21 14.79 2.34
CA VAL A 34 -7.99 13.55 1.57
C VAL A 34 -7.75 12.33 2.47
N TRP A 35 -7.22 12.50 3.68
CA TRP A 35 -6.93 11.38 4.59
C TRP A 35 -8.17 10.79 5.28
N SER A 36 -9.33 11.41 5.10
CA SER A 36 -10.60 10.99 5.71
C SER A 36 -11.32 9.85 4.98
N LYS A 37 -10.82 9.37 3.84
CA LYS A 37 -11.56 8.44 2.98
C LYS A 37 -11.08 6.99 3.11
N ARG A 38 -11.89 6.23 3.85
CA ARG A 38 -11.92 4.77 4.06
C ARG A 38 -10.84 4.17 4.96
N LEU A 39 -11.31 3.62 6.08
CA LEU A 39 -10.61 2.61 6.86
C LEU A 39 -10.28 1.41 5.95
N PRO A 40 -9.26 0.60 6.26
CA PRO A 40 -9.03 -0.65 5.55
C PRO A 40 -10.26 -1.56 5.67
N ASP A 41 -10.92 -1.80 4.54
CA ASP A 41 -12.00 -2.77 4.44
C ASP A 41 -11.48 -4.19 4.73
N ARG A 42 -12.31 -5.01 5.39
CA ARG A 42 -12.01 -6.43 5.67
C ARG A 42 -12.44 -7.28 4.48
N TYR A 43 -11.55 -8.11 3.93
CA TYR A 43 -11.83 -8.92 2.74
C TYR A 43 -11.70 -10.42 3.01
N PHE A 44 -12.72 -11.20 2.66
CA PHE A 44 -12.69 -12.65 2.80
C PHE A 44 -12.36 -13.28 1.44
N ALA A 45 -11.39 -14.22 1.42
CA ALA A 45 -11.16 -15.06 0.25
C ALA A 45 -12.09 -16.28 0.32
N ASP A 46 -12.91 -16.47 -0.70
CA ASP A 46 -13.85 -17.59 -0.78
C ASP A 46 -13.09 -18.90 -1.04
N LEU A 47 -13.43 -19.97 -0.32
CA LEU A 47 -12.93 -21.32 -0.65
C LEU A 47 -13.68 -21.80 -1.91
N ARG A 48 -12.97 -22.01 -3.02
CA ARG A 48 -13.58 -22.41 -4.31
C ARG A 48 -12.73 -23.40 -5.08
N THR A 49 -13.38 -24.44 -5.61
CA THR A 49 -12.78 -25.46 -6.46
C THR A 49 -13.34 -25.46 -7.89
N ASP A 50 -14.27 -24.55 -8.17
CA ASP A 50 -15.05 -24.46 -9.40
C ASP A 50 -14.63 -23.29 -10.30
N ILE A 51 -13.61 -22.52 -9.90
CA ILE A 51 -13.06 -21.40 -10.70
C ILE A 51 -12.36 -21.94 -11.94
N LYS A 52 -12.72 -21.39 -13.10
CA LYS A 52 -12.00 -21.57 -14.35
C LYS A 52 -11.16 -20.34 -14.65
N ILE A 53 -10.03 -20.55 -15.33
CA ILE A 53 -9.15 -19.46 -15.79
C ILE A 53 -9.34 -19.33 -17.30
N ASP A 54 -10.41 -18.67 -17.71
CA ASP A 54 -10.81 -18.52 -19.13
C ASP A 54 -11.01 -17.06 -19.57
N GLY A 55 -10.81 -16.11 -18.66
CA GLY A 55 -10.98 -14.68 -18.83
C GLY A 55 -12.42 -14.19 -18.66
N ALA A 56 -13.33 -14.98 -18.07
CA ALA A 56 -14.73 -14.60 -17.86
C ALA A 56 -15.10 -14.43 -16.37
N LEU A 57 -15.37 -13.20 -15.95
CA LEU A 57 -15.60 -12.90 -14.53
C LEU A 57 -17.01 -13.21 -14.00
N ALA A 58 -17.87 -13.86 -14.80
CA ALA A 58 -19.28 -14.08 -14.44
C ALA A 58 -19.43 -14.88 -13.14
N GLU A 59 -18.60 -15.91 -12.96
CA GLU A 59 -18.59 -16.77 -11.78
C GLU A 59 -18.03 -16.09 -10.52
N TRP A 60 -17.29 -14.99 -10.64
CA TRP A 60 -16.64 -14.34 -9.51
C TRP A 60 -17.60 -13.52 -8.65
N GLN A 61 -18.72 -13.06 -9.20
CA GLN A 61 -19.68 -12.20 -8.49
C GLN A 61 -18.97 -11.00 -7.82
N LEU A 62 -18.40 -10.11 -8.64
CA LEU A 62 -17.60 -8.94 -8.21
C LEU A 62 -18.40 -7.81 -7.53
N LYS A 63 -19.44 -8.15 -6.76
CA LYS A 63 -20.27 -7.19 -6.02
C LYS A 63 -19.95 -7.16 -4.52
N ASP A 64 -19.55 -8.31 -3.97
CA ASP A 64 -19.31 -8.48 -2.53
C ASP A 64 -17.88 -8.95 -2.26
N ASN A 65 -17.29 -8.51 -1.14
CA ASN A 65 -15.94 -8.86 -0.68
C ASN A 65 -14.84 -8.58 -1.72
N VAL A 66 -14.91 -7.42 -2.39
CA VAL A 66 -13.98 -7.03 -3.46
C VAL A 66 -13.04 -5.90 -3.04
N VAL A 67 -11.75 -6.05 -3.31
CA VAL A 67 -10.78 -4.99 -3.14
C VAL A 67 -10.90 -4.00 -4.30
N THR A 68 -11.25 -2.75 -3.99
CA THR A 68 -11.18 -1.67 -4.97
C THR A 68 -9.80 -1.03 -4.95
N VAL A 69 -9.17 -0.91 -6.12
CA VAL A 69 -7.95 -0.17 -6.36
C VAL A 69 -8.30 0.98 -7.28
N ASP A 70 -8.33 2.21 -6.78
CA ASP A 70 -8.73 3.40 -7.54
C ASP A 70 -7.92 4.63 -7.13
N ALA A 71 -8.23 5.79 -7.74
CA ALA A 71 -7.58 7.06 -7.42
C ALA A 71 -7.75 7.48 -5.95
N SER A 72 -8.81 7.04 -5.26
CA SER A 72 -8.99 7.32 -3.83
C SER A 72 -8.07 6.46 -2.95
N THR A 73 -7.66 5.29 -3.44
CA THR A 73 -6.59 4.46 -2.83
C THR A 73 -5.18 4.86 -3.29
N SER A 74 -5.06 5.81 -4.22
CA SER A 74 -3.78 6.35 -4.68
C SER A 74 -3.18 7.28 -3.63
N LEU A 75 -2.02 6.89 -3.09
CA LEU A 75 -1.18 7.83 -2.36
C LEU A 75 -0.36 8.62 -3.37
N GLN A 76 -0.80 9.85 -3.63
CA GLN A 76 -0.22 10.79 -4.59
C GLN A 76 1.30 10.72 -4.67
N GLN A 77 1.82 10.21 -5.79
CA GLN A 77 3.06 10.72 -6.36
C GLN A 77 2.74 11.33 -7.73
N PRO A 78 3.37 12.46 -8.09
CA PRO A 78 3.06 13.14 -9.34
C PRO A 78 3.56 12.35 -10.57
N PRO A 79 2.76 12.29 -11.65
CA PRO A 79 1.43 12.87 -11.80
C PRO A 79 0.36 12.00 -11.11
N PRO A 80 -0.61 12.60 -10.39
CA PRO A 80 -1.72 11.84 -9.81
C PRO A 80 -2.53 11.14 -10.92
N VAL A 81 -3.10 9.99 -10.57
CA VAL A 81 -4.17 9.35 -11.35
C VAL A 81 -5.27 10.40 -11.53
N ARG A 82 -5.56 10.79 -12.77
CA ARG A 82 -6.38 11.99 -13.02
C ARG A 82 -7.85 11.74 -12.71
N SER A 83 -8.28 10.48 -12.80
CA SER A 83 -9.64 10.04 -12.44
C SER A 83 -9.70 8.52 -12.29
N GLU A 84 -10.77 7.99 -11.70
CA GLU A 84 -11.04 6.53 -11.68
C GLU A 84 -11.20 5.92 -13.09
N GLN A 85 -11.40 6.76 -14.10
CA GLN A 85 -11.47 6.35 -15.50
C GLN A 85 -10.08 6.15 -16.13
N ASP A 86 -9.03 6.72 -15.52
CA ASP A 86 -7.64 6.63 -15.97
C ASP A 86 -7.13 5.21 -15.68
N SER A 87 -7.14 4.82 -14.40
CA SER A 87 -6.86 3.44 -13.99
C SER A 87 -7.56 3.11 -12.67
N SER A 88 -8.36 2.04 -12.68
CA SER A 88 -8.94 1.46 -11.47
C SER A 88 -9.22 -0.03 -11.64
N ALA A 89 -9.40 -0.76 -10.54
CA ALA A 89 -9.73 -2.17 -10.57
C ALA A 89 -10.63 -2.58 -9.41
N VAL A 90 -11.44 -3.60 -9.67
CA VAL A 90 -12.16 -4.36 -8.65
C VAL A 90 -11.60 -5.77 -8.66
N VAL A 91 -11.01 -6.18 -7.54
CA VAL A 91 -10.30 -7.45 -7.41
C VAL A 91 -10.98 -8.34 -6.38
N LYS A 92 -11.16 -9.61 -6.70
CA LYS A 92 -11.66 -10.63 -5.79
C LYS A 92 -10.68 -11.77 -5.66
N LEU A 93 -10.62 -12.34 -4.46
CA LEU A 93 -9.80 -13.48 -4.12
C LEU A 93 -10.66 -14.71 -3.86
N ALA A 94 -10.18 -15.84 -4.33
CA ALA A 94 -10.62 -17.15 -3.89
C ALA A 94 -9.39 -18.05 -3.69
N TRP A 95 -9.56 -19.21 -3.06
CA TRP A 95 -8.45 -20.14 -2.85
C TRP A 95 -8.93 -21.59 -2.72
N ASP A 96 -8.00 -22.52 -2.92
CA ASP A 96 -8.12 -23.93 -2.52
C ASP A 96 -6.77 -24.46 -1.98
N GLU A 97 -6.67 -25.77 -1.74
CA GLU A 97 -5.44 -26.38 -1.22
C GLU A 97 -4.21 -26.23 -2.12
N GLN A 98 -4.40 -25.92 -3.41
CA GLN A 98 -3.36 -25.90 -4.43
C GLN A 98 -3.10 -24.51 -4.99
N HIS A 99 -4.10 -23.62 -5.03
CA HIS A 99 -4.04 -22.34 -5.71
C HIS A 99 -4.63 -21.18 -4.90
N LEU A 100 -4.06 -20.00 -5.10
CA LEU A 100 -4.74 -18.73 -4.93
C LEU A 100 -5.32 -18.32 -6.27
N TYR A 101 -6.60 -17.99 -6.29
CA TYR A 101 -7.30 -17.51 -7.47
C TYR A 101 -7.53 -16.00 -7.35
N ILE A 102 -7.31 -15.28 -8.44
CA ILE A 102 -7.55 -13.84 -8.53
C ILE A 102 -8.43 -13.58 -9.75
N GLY A 103 -9.55 -12.90 -9.52
CA GLY A 103 -10.43 -12.38 -10.56
C GLY A 103 -10.48 -10.87 -10.44
N ALA A 104 -10.16 -10.14 -11.50
CA ALA A 104 -10.10 -8.69 -11.48
C ALA A 104 -10.69 -8.08 -12.74
N SER A 105 -11.50 -7.05 -12.58
CA SER A 105 -11.94 -6.20 -13.68
C SER A 105 -11.22 -4.86 -13.56
N VAL A 106 -10.44 -4.49 -14.57
CA VAL A 106 -9.61 -3.30 -14.61
C VAL A 106 -10.21 -2.33 -15.64
N LYS A 107 -10.41 -1.08 -15.22
CA LYS A 107 -10.75 0.04 -16.09
C LYS A 107 -9.49 0.77 -16.48
N ASP A 108 -9.32 0.98 -17.78
CA ASP A 108 -8.18 1.64 -18.37
C ASP A 108 -8.54 2.10 -19.79
N GLN A 109 -8.39 3.40 -20.06
CA GLN A 109 -8.75 4.00 -21.34
C GLN A 109 -7.69 3.80 -22.43
N SER A 110 -6.45 3.47 -22.07
CA SER A 110 -5.31 3.47 -22.98
C SER A 110 -4.42 2.24 -22.79
N LEU A 111 -4.89 1.11 -23.30
CA LEU A 111 -4.17 -0.16 -23.17
C LEU A 111 -2.87 -0.23 -23.98
N LYS A 112 -1.74 -0.28 -23.29
CA LYS A 112 -0.44 -0.76 -23.73
C LYS A 112 -0.25 -2.25 -23.40
N PRO A 113 -0.33 -3.15 -24.38
CA PRO A 113 -0.12 -4.58 -24.15
C PRO A 113 1.34 -4.91 -23.87
N LEU A 114 1.56 -6.06 -23.24
CA LEU A 114 2.87 -6.69 -23.10
C LEU A 114 3.54 -6.84 -24.47
N GLY A 115 4.77 -6.32 -24.63
CA GLY A 115 5.50 -6.36 -25.89
C GLY A 115 6.11 -7.74 -26.19
N LYS A 116 6.78 -8.34 -25.20
CA LYS A 116 7.38 -9.68 -25.26
C LYS A 116 7.01 -10.48 -24.02
N LYS A 117 6.98 -11.82 -24.13
CA LYS A 117 6.58 -12.72 -23.03
C LYS A 117 7.51 -12.65 -21.82
N GLU A 118 8.74 -12.19 -22.02
CA GLU A 118 9.77 -12.05 -21.00
C GLU A 118 9.79 -10.65 -20.37
N ASP A 119 9.07 -9.69 -20.95
CA ASP A 119 9.01 -8.32 -20.44
C ASP A 119 8.42 -8.31 -19.02
N MET A 120 8.83 -7.30 -18.27
CA MET A 120 8.38 -7.14 -16.89
C MET A 120 6.99 -6.50 -16.87
N PRO A 121 6.15 -6.86 -15.89
CA PRO A 121 4.77 -6.41 -15.88
C PRO A 121 4.61 -4.89 -15.76
N TRP A 122 5.57 -4.18 -15.17
CA TRP A 122 5.56 -2.71 -15.10
C TRP A 122 5.92 -1.99 -16.41
N THR A 123 6.16 -2.71 -17.51
CA THR A 123 6.44 -2.10 -18.83
C THR A 123 5.20 -1.96 -19.72
N CYS A 124 4.08 -2.51 -19.28
CA CYS A 124 2.76 -2.54 -19.93
C CYS A 124 1.67 -2.39 -18.88
N ASP A 125 0.40 -2.31 -19.29
CA ASP A 125 -0.67 -2.30 -18.31
C ASP A 125 -0.78 -3.66 -17.65
N SER A 126 -0.81 -3.65 -16.32
CA SER A 126 -0.87 -4.86 -15.54
C SER A 126 -1.46 -4.65 -14.16
N LEU A 127 -2.10 -5.71 -13.66
CA LEU A 127 -2.31 -5.88 -12.23
C LEU A 127 -1.15 -6.69 -11.68
N ILE A 128 -0.38 -6.09 -10.78
CA ILE A 128 0.69 -6.74 -10.04
C ILE A 128 0.15 -7.15 -8.67
N PHE A 129 0.30 -8.42 -8.34
CA PHE A 129 -0.07 -9.03 -7.07
C PHE A 129 1.18 -9.44 -6.31
N VAL A 130 1.33 -9.01 -5.07
CA VAL A 130 2.42 -9.43 -4.18
C VAL A 130 1.82 -10.19 -3.01
N VAL A 131 2.40 -11.34 -2.68
CA VAL A 131 1.98 -12.14 -1.53
C VAL A 131 3.16 -12.40 -0.60
N SER A 132 2.95 -12.25 0.71
CA SER A 132 3.95 -12.55 1.74
C SER A 132 3.29 -13.25 2.92
N THR A 133 3.76 -14.43 3.31
CA THR A 133 3.15 -15.23 4.38
C THR A 133 3.72 -14.83 5.75
N PHE A 134 2.89 -14.63 6.77
CA PHE A 134 3.36 -14.35 8.14
C PHE A 134 3.97 -15.60 8.80
N GLY A 135 5.04 -15.40 9.58
CA GLY A 135 5.62 -16.47 10.39
C GLY A 135 6.60 -17.39 9.65
N ALA A 136 7.03 -17.04 8.44
CA ALA A 136 8.24 -17.60 7.83
C ALA A 136 9.51 -17.12 8.56
N THR A 137 9.56 -17.28 9.90
CA THR A 137 10.78 -17.17 10.68
C THR A 137 11.65 -18.38 10.37
N LYS A 138 12.34 -18.39 9.22
CA LYS A 138 13.43 -19.34 8.88
C LYS A 138 13.20 -20.83 9.22
N SER A 139 11.98 -21.29 9.48
CA SER A 139 11.71 -22.70 9.80
C SER A 139 11.60 -23.41 8.46
N SER A 140 12.58 -24.27 8.17
CA SER A 140 12.75 -25.12 6.99
C SER A 140 11.50 -25.90 6.55
N ASP A 141 10.48 -25.98 7.40
CA ASP A 141 9.33 -26.86 7.21
C ASP A 141 8.17 -26.21 6.43
N ARG A 142 8.21 -24.89 6.22
CA ARG A 142 7.11 -24.14 5.56
C ARG A 142 7.42 -23.75 4.13
N TYR A 143 8.67 -23.40 3.84
CA TYR A 143 9.18 -23.19 2.50
C TYR A 143 10.19 -24.28 2.20
N HIS A 144 9.81 -25.27 1.39
CA HIS A 144 10.85 -26.04 0.72
C HIS A 144 11.46 -25.10 -0.30
N GLN A 145 12.69 -24.62 -0.06
CA GLN A 145 13.51 -24.13 -1.14
C GLN A 145 13.69 -25.27 -2.13
N THR A 146 12.80 -25.36 -3.12
CA THR A 146 13.11 -26.13 -4.32
C THR A 146 14.32 -25.45 -4.92
N ARG A 147 15.42 -26.18 -5.11
CA ARG A 147 16.75 -25.68 -5.53
C ARG A 147 16.76 -24.72 -6.75
N ASN A 148 15.63 -24.58 -7.45
CA ASN A 148 15.49 -23.83 -8.70
C ASN A 148 14.60 -22.57 -8.59
N VAL A 149 14.08 -22.22 -7.41
CA VAL A 149 13.34 -20.97 -7.23
C VAL A 149 14.05 -20.19 -6.13
N GLN A 150 14.90 -19.23 -6.52
CA GLN A 150 15.22 -18.09 -5.65
C GLN A 150 13.90 -17.33 -5.46
N THR A 151 13.04 -17.82 -4.57
CA THR A 151 11.86 -17.08 -4.15
C THR A 151 12.39 -15.84 -3.46
N SER A 152 12.28 -14.70 -4.14
CA SER A 152 12.25 -13.39 -3.48
C SER A 152 11.40 -13.56 -2.20
N PRO A 153 11.81 -13.00 -1.05
CA PRO A 153 11.03 -13.06 0.18
C PRO A 153 9.60 -12.51 0.02
N GLU A 154 9.34 -11.82 -1.10
CA GLU A 154 8.03 -11.38 -1.59
C GLU A 154 7.92 -11.76 -3.08
N PRO A 155 7.35 -12.92 -3.45
CA PRO A 155 7.05 -13.21 -4.84
C PRO A 155 6.01 -12.21 -5.36
N PHE A 156 6.34 -11.54 -6.47
CA PHE A 156 5.43 -10.66 -7.19
C PHE A 156 4.96 -11.34 -8.48
N PHE A 157 3.67 -11.25 -8.75
CA PHE A 157 2.99 -11.79 -9.91
C PHE A 157 2.46 -10.63 -10.73
N GLY A 158 2.90 -10.53 -11.97
CA GLY A 158 2.37 -9.54 -12.89
C GLY A 158 1.38 -10.18 -13.85
N PHE A 159 0.12 -9.79 -13.77
CA PHE A 159 -0.94 -10.14 -14.71
C PHE A 159 -1.02 -9.06 -15.77
N SER A 160 -0.14 -9.15 -16.77
CA SER A 160 -0.08 -8.17 -17.86
C SER A 160 -1.25 -8.30 -18.81
N TYR A 161 -1.83 -7.18 -19.24
CA TYR A 161 -2.67 -7.17 -20.42
C TYR A 161 -1.83 -7.59 -21.65
N TYR A 162 -2.37 -8.47 -22.47
CA TYR A 162 -1.67 -8.99 -23.66
C TYR A 162 -2.62 -9.18 -24.84
N THR A 163 -2.06 -9.37 -26.03
CA THR A 163 -2.82 -9.68 -27.26
C THR A 163 -2.65 -11.14 -27.65
N SER A 164 -3.43 -11.63 -28.62
CA SER A 164 -3.22 -12.97 -29.19
C SER A 164 -1.81 -13.19 -29.75
N ALA A 165 -1.14 -12.12 -30.20
CA ALA A 165 0.23 -12.17 -30.73
C ALA A 165 1.28 -12.33 -29.62
N THR A 166 1.10 -11.63 -28.50
CA THR A 166 2.10 -11.59 -27.43
C THR A 166 1.85 -12.66 -26.36
N GLY A 167 0.59 -12.97 -26.09
CA GLY A 167 0.17 -13.98 -25.12
C GLY A 167 0.55 -13.60 -23.67
N PRO A 168 0.18 -14.44 -22.69
CA PRO A 168 0.52 -14.17 -21.29
C PRO A 168 2.02 -14.22 -21.08
N ARG A 169 2.49 -13.42 -20.12
CA ARG A 169 3.84 -13.51 -19.57
C ARG A 169 4.07 -14.93 -19.06
N LYS A 170 5.23 -15.49 -19.37
CA LYS A 170 5.56 -16.86 -18.95
C LYS A 170 5.90 -16.88 -17.46
N TRP A 171 5.22 -17.74 -16.70
CA TRP A 171 5.63 -18.08 -15.35
C TRP A 171 6.21 -19.50 -15.29
N THR A 172 6.91 -19.78 -14.19
CA THR A 172 7.40 -21.11 -13.86
C THR A 172 6.30 -21.89 -13.14
N GLY A 173 6.26 -23.21 -13.36
CA GLY A 173 5.40 -24.12 -12.60
C GLY A 173 3.99 -24.26 -13.18
N LYS A 174 2.99 -24.34 -12.29
CA LYS A 174 1.57 -24.58 -12.58
C LYS A 174 0.72 -23.30 -12.56
N SER A 175 1.30 -22.18 -12.18
CA SER A 175 0.61 -20.89 -12.15
C SER A 175 0.26 -20.43 -13.57
N THR A 176 -0.95 -19.92 -13.79
CA THR A 176 -1.41 -19.41 -15.09
C THR A 176 -2.32 -18.20 -14.93
N TYR A 177 -2.46 -17.40 -15.97
CA TYR A 177 -3.46 -16.35 -16.02
C TYR A 177 -3.93 -16.10 -17.45
N VAL A 178 -5.13 -15.55 -17.55
CA VAL A 178 -5.70 -15.03 -18.78
C VAL A 178 -6.03 -13.57 -18.57
N SER A 179 -5.75 -12.73 -19.58
CA SER A 179 -6.30 -11.38 -19.68
C SER A 179 -7.19 -11.28 -20.90
N ARG A 180 -8.29 -10.52 -20.77
CA ARG A 180 -9.26 -10.32 -21.84
C ARG A 180 -9.62 -8.83 -21.93
N LYS A 181 -9.45 -8.24 -23.10
CA LYS A 181 -9.90 -6.87 -23.35
C LYS A 181 -11.43 -6.75 -23.19
N THR A 182 -11.88 -5.71 -22.50
CA THR A 182 -13.29 -5.29 -22.40
C THR A 182 -13.51 -3.98 -23.16
N SER A 183 -14.73 -3.44 -23.12
CA SER A 183 -15.01 -2.13 -23.71
C SER A 183 -14.42 -0.95 -22.91
N ASP A 184 -14.11 -1.16 -21.64
CA ASP A 184 -13.68 -0.14 -20.67
C ASP A 184 -12.31 -0.42 -20.02
N GLY A 185 -11.62 -1.46 -20.47
CA GLY A 185 -10.30 -1.86 -19.99
C GLY A 185 -10.03 -3.34 -20.26
N TYR A 186 -9.79 -4.11 -19.22
CA TYR A 186 -9.51 -5.54 -19.33
C TYR A 186 -9.86 -6.34 -18.06
N ASP A 187 -10.25 -7.58 -18.25
CA ASP A 187 -10.47 -8.56 -17.20
C ASP A 187 -9.24 -9.47 -17.05
N ILE A 188 -8.98 -9.90 -15.83
CA ILE A 188 -7.93 -10.87 -15.47
C ILE A 188 -8.54 -12.00 -14.67
N GLU A 189 -8.18 -13.22 -15.03
CA GLU A 189 -8.28 -14.39 -14.15
C GLU A 189 -6.92 -15.03 -13.99
N ALA A 190 -6.52 -15.33 -12.77
CA ALA A 190 -5.25 -15.97 -12.48
C ALA A 190 -5.42 -17.09 -11.46
N SER A 191 -4.64 -18.16 -11.64
CA SER A 191 -4.35 -19.15 -10.62
C SER A 191 -2.86 -19.13 -10.30
N VAL A 192 -2.54 -18.87 -9.04
CA VAL A 192 -1.18 -18.88 -8.51
C VAL A 192 -1.02 -20.14 -7.68
N SER A 193 -0.19 -21.06 -8.17
CA SER A 193 0.12 -22.32 -7.49
C SER A 193 0.84 -22.02 -6.18
N LEU A 194 0.23 -22.45 -5.08
CA LEU A 194 0.80 -22.31 -3.75
C LEU A 194 2.12 -23.07 -3.61
N PRO A 195 2.24 -24.32 -4.12
CA PRO A 195 3.53 -25.01 -4.18
C PRO A 195 4.62 -24.24 -4.95
N ASP A 196 4.28 -23.55 -6.04
CA ASP A 196 5.28 -22.80 -6.84
C ASP A 196 5.87 -21.62 -6.06
N ILE A 197 5.07 -21.01 -5.19
CA ILE A 197 5.54 -19.96 -4.26
C ILE A 197 6.08 -20.52 -2.97
N GLY A 198 6.29 -21.84 -2.88
CA GLY A 198 6.76 -22.50 -1.67
C GLY A 198 5.82 -22.38 -0.49
N TYR A 199 4.53 -22.13 -0.73
CA TYR A 199 3.51 -21.99 0.30
C TYR A 199 2.61 -23.23 0.33
N ARG A 200 2.36 -23.74 1.53
CA ARG A 200 1.36 -24.79 1.75
C ARG A 200 0.33 -24.24 2.71
N PRO A 201 -0.87 -23.89 2.25
CA PRO A 201 -1.87 -23.26 3.10
C PRO A 201 -2.27 -24.25 4.19
N ARG A 202 -2.38 -23.74 5.40
CA ARG A 202 -2.99 -24.43 6.54
C ARG A 202 -4.17 -23.58 7.01
N SER A 203 -5.20 -24.25 7.51
CA SER A 203 -6.23 -23.56 8.28
C SER A 203 -5.54 -22.79 9.41
N GLY A 204 -5.68 -21.46 9.46
CA GLY A 204 -4.83 -20.64 10.34
C GLY A 204 -4.03 -19.56 9.64
N ASP A 205 -3.56 -19.86 8.43
CA ASP A 205 -2.48 -19.10 7.84
C ASP A 205 -2.90 -17.68 7.47
N ARG A 206 -1.89 -16.80 7.48
CA ARG A 206 -2.05 -15.38 7.20
C ARG A 206 -1.11 -14.96 6.10
N VAL A 207 -1.70 -14.34 5.10
CA VAL A 207 -1.02 -13.83 3.94
C VAL A 207 -1.20 -12.32 3.90
N LYS A 208 -0.11 -11.61 3.74
CA LYS A 208 -0.09 -10.22 3.33
C LYS A 208 -0.24 -10.20 1.82
N MET A 209 -1.13 -9.38 1.33
CA MET A 209 -1.34 -9.22 -0.09
C MET A 209 -1.27 -7.76 -0.47
N ALA A 210 -0.74 -7.50 -1.66
CA ALA A 210 -0.71 -6.18 -2.24
C ALA A 210 -1.16 -6.25 -3.70
N TYR A 211 -1.94 -5.24 -4.09
CA TYR A 211 -2.35 -5.03 -5.46
C TYR A 211 -1.74 -3.73 -5.95
N ILE A 212 -1.19 -3.79 -7.14
CA ILE A 212 -0.53 -2.68 -7.80
C ILE A 212 -1.08 -2.60 -9.21
N LEU A 213 -1.67 -1.48 -9.59
CA LEU A 213 -1.97 -1.21 -10.98
C LEU A 213 -0.78 -0.47 -11.58
N ALA A 214 -0.17 -1.10 -12.59
CA ALA A 214 0.72 -0.41 -13.50
C ALA A 214 -0.12 0.04 -14.68
N ASP A 215 -0.30 1.35 -14.79
CA ASP A 215 -0.84 2.05 -15.95
C ASP A 215 0.36 2.65 -16.67
N VAL A 216 0.61 2.19 -17.90
CA VAL A 216 1.78 2.53 -18.70
C VAL A 216 1.30 3.18 -19.99
N ASN A 217 0.86 4.42 -19.85
CA ASN A 217 0.64 5.30 -20.98
C ASN A 217 1.88 6.19 -21.24
N GLU A 218 1.92 6.85 -22.41
CA GLU A 218 3.02 7.75 -22.81
C GLU A 218 3.19 8.98 -21.89
N TRP A 219 2.25 9.21 -20.94
CA TRP A 219 2.16 10.44 -20.15
C TRP A 219 2.23 10.22 -18.61
N GLN A 220 2.19 8.99 -18.11
CA GLN A 220 2.20 8.64 -16.69
C GLN A 220 3.00 7.35 -16.45
N ALA A 221 3.97 7.43 -15.53
CA ALA A 221 4.76 6.29 -15.09
C ALA A 221 4.76 6.27 -13.56
N VAL A 222 3.66 5.88 -12.92
CA VAL A 222 3.69 5.63 -11.47
C VAL A 222 2.80 4.45 -11.08
N PRO A 223 3.35 3.38 -10.51
CA PRO A 223 2.56 2.28 -9.96
C PRO A 223 1.85 2.70 -8.66
N LEU A 224 0.57 2.36 -8.53
CA LEU A 224 -0.20 2.47 -7.28
C LEU A 224 0.08 1.24 -6.40
N ARG A 225 0.29 1.34 -5.08
CA ARG A 225 0.49 0.15 -4.22
C ARG A 225 -0.47 0.10 -3.03
N VAL A 226 -1.21 -0.99 -2.91
CA VAL A 226 -2.03 -1.35 -1.73
C VAL A 226 -1.38 -2.48 -0.94
N SER A 227 -1.29 -2.47 0.40
CA SER A 227 -0.74 -3.61 1.20
C SER A 227 -1.60 -3.95 2.42
N GLN A 228 -2.10 -5.19 2.52
CA GLN A 228 -3.03 -5.68 3.56
C GLN A 228 -2.33 -6.61 4.57
N ARG A 229 -2.69 -6.58 5.87
CA ARG A 229 -2.13 -7.42 6.96
C ARG A 229 -3.24 -8.08 7.82
N TYR A 230 -3.09 -9.32 8.32
CA TYR A 230 -4.11 -10.08 9.10
C TYR A 230 -3.58 -10.63 10.45
N ARG A 231 -4.42 -10.71 11.53
CA ARG A 231 -4.14 -11.45 12.81
C ARG A 231 -5.36 -12.15 13.52
N GLY A 232 -5.66 -13.46 13.29
CA GLY A 232 -6.47 -14.41 14.13
C GLY A 232 -6.30 -15.94 13.79
N LEU A 233 -6.79 -16.91 14.58
CA LEU A 233 -6.97 -18.33 14.16
C LEU A 233 -8.37 -18.41 13.52
N PRO A 234 -8.51 -18.69 12.22
CA PRO A 234 -9.81 -18.86 11.59
C PRO A 234 -10.46 -20.12 12.13
N GLU A 235 -11.62 -19.96 12.76
CA GLU A 235 -12.52 -21.07 12.98
C GLU A 235 -13.45 -21.17 11.77
N LYS A 236 -13.84 -22.40 11.42
CA LYS A 236 -14.80 -22.63 10.33
C LYS A 236 -16.06 -21.79 10.59
N GLY A 237 -16.39 -20.91 9.65
CA GLY A 237 -17.55 -20.02 9.74
C GLY A 237 -17.35 -18.71 10.52
N LYS A 238 -16.11 -18.37 10.92
CA LYS A 238 -15.81 -17.07 11.56
C LYS A 238 -15.06 -16.10 10.64
N PRO A 239 -15.27 -14.78 10.81
CA PRO A 239 -14.63 -13.76 9.99
C PRO A 239 -13.11 -13.60 10.26
N LEU A 240 -12.32 -13.42 9.20
CA LEU A 240 -10.96 -12.88 9.13
C LEU A 240 -10.91 -11.32 9.20
N HIS A 241 -9.82 -10.73 9.70
CA HIS A 241 -9.70 -9.29 10.03
C HIS A 241 -8.41 -8.61 9.52
N PHE A 242 -8.50 -7.65 8.59
CA PHE A 242 -7.31 -7.05 7.95
C PHE A 242 -7.08 -5.58 8.33
N THR A 243 -5.81 -5.17 8.35
CA THR A 243 -5.34 -3.78 8.44
C THR A 243 -4.43 -3.48 7.25
N THR A 244 -4.85 -2.56 6.39
CA THR A 244 -4.11 -2.13 5.20
C THR A 244 -3.25 -0.91 5.51
N LEU A 245 -1.97 -0.96 5.13
CA LEU A 245 -1.09 0.21 5.14
C LEU A 245 -0.68 0.50 3.70
N LEU A 246 -1.18 1.62 3.17
CA LEU A 246 -0.77 2.16 1.87
C LEU A 246 0.50 2.98 2.09
N TYR A 247 1.51 2.85 1.23
CA TYR A 247 2.71 3.69 1.32
C TYR A 247 3.15 4.17 -0.08
N PRO A 248 3.39 5.49 -0.29
CA PRO A 248 3.92 5.98 -1.54
C PRO A 248 5.43 5.71 -1.55
N HIS A 249 5.93 5.03 -2.57
CA HIS A 249 7.37 4.85 -2.74
C HIS A 249 7.81 5.56 -4.03
N LYS A 250 8.94 6.26 -3.97
CA LYS A 250 9.62 6.69 -5.19
C LYS A 250 10.20 5.43 -5.85
N PRO A 251 10.14 5.29 -7.19
CA PRO A 251 10.64 4.10 -7.89
C PRO A 251 12.14 3.83 -7.73
N GLN A 252 12.87 4.73 -7.08
CA GLN A 252 14.32 4.64 -6.85
C GLN A 252 14.73 4.14 -5.46
N MET A 253 13.79 3.90 -4.53
CA MET A 253 14.13 3.42 -3.18
C MET A 253 14.01 1.90 -3.05
N ASP A 254 14.92 1.28 -2.29
CA ASP A 254 14.89 -0.14 -1.96
C ASP A 254 13.69 -0.46 -1.05
N VAL A 255 12.83 -1.39 -1.48
CA VAL A 255 11.67 -1.86 -0.72
C VAL A 255 12.09 -2.45 0.63
N GLN A 256 13.25 -3.13 0.70
CA GLN A 256 13.73 -3.74 1.92
C GLN A 256 14.09 -2.67 2.98
N GLU A 257 14.64 -1.54 2.54
CA GLU A 257 14.94 -0.42 3.42
C GLU A 257 13.67 0.13 4.06
N TYR A 258 12.57 0.21 3.31
CA TYR A 258 11.27 0.63 3.85
C TYR A 258 10.70 -0.36 4.87
N VAL A 259 10.73 -1.65 4.56
CA VAL A 259 10.24 -2.68 5.48
C VAL A 259 10.99 -2.62 6.81
N ASN A 260 12.30 -2.37 6.75
CA ASN A 260 13.15 -2.25 7.94
C ASN A 260 12.82 -1.02 8.80
N ARG A 261 12.12 -0.01 8.26
CA ARG A 261 11.68 1.19 9.00
C ARG A 261 10.33 1.01 9.69
N ILE A 262 9.64 -0.12 9.49
CA ILE A 262 8.33 -0.39 10.09
C ILE A 262 8.49 -1.32 11.29
N THR A 263 8.22 -0.80 12.47
CA THR A 263 8.17 -1.57 13.72
C THR A 263 6.73 -1.79 14.13
N VAL A 264 6.34 -3.04 14.32
CA VAL A 264 5.03 -3.39 14.91
C VAL A 264 5.17 -3.31 16.42
N LEU A 265 4.48 -2.37 17.06
CA LEU A 265 4.59 -2.16 18.50
C LEU A 265 3.56 -2.96 19.30
N LYS A 266 2.33 -3.07 18.78
CA LYS A 266 1.26 -3.90 19.34
C LYS A 266 0.42 -4.47 18.22
N ASP A 267 0.01 -5.74 18.34
CA ASP A 267 -0.79 -6.39 17.31
C ASP A 267 -1.62 -7.54 17.92
N THR A 268 -2.84 -7.23 18.32
CA THR A 268 -3.89 -8.15 18.79
C THR A 268 -5.11 -8.04 17.87
N PRO A 269 -6.10 -8.95 17.95
CA PRO A 269 -7.29 -8.87 17.10
C PRO A 269 -8.08 -7.56 17.23
N GLN A 270 -7.96 -6.87 18.37
CA GLN A 270 -8.66 -5.62 18.65
C GLN A 270 -7.74 -4.40 18.60
N VAL A 271 -6.41 -4.55 18.61
CA VAL A 271 -5.49 -3.42 18.68
C VAL A 271 -4.27 -3.66 17.82
N THR A 272 -4.02 -2.78 16.85
CA THR A 272 -2.79 -2.77 16.07
C THR A 272 -2.15 -1.39 16.15
N VAL A 273 -0.86 -1.32 16.46
CA VAL A 273 -0.06 -0.09 16.49
C VAL A 273 1.27 -0.31 15.78
N PHE A 274 1.57 0.57 14.83
CA PHE A 274 2.83 0.63 14.09
C PHE A 274 3.61 1.89 14.45
N LYS A 275 4.94 1.78 14.38
CA LYS A 275 5.88 2.89 14.33
C LYS A 275 6.62 2.80 13.00
N VAL A 276 6.67 3.90 12.26
CA VAL A 276 7.28 3.98 10.94
C VAL A 276 8.30 5.10 10.95
N GLY A 277 9.55 4.79 10.63
CA GLY A 277 10.58 5.80 10.38
C GLY A 277 10.34 6.52 9.05
N LEU A 278 10.08 7.83 9.11
CA LEU A 278 9.91 8.70 7.96
C LEU A 278 11.18 9.52 7.77
N GLU A 279 12.01 9.17 6.78
CA GLU A 279 13.32 9.82 6.56
C GLU A 279 14.19 9.83 7.85
N GLU A 280 15.27 10.62 7.90
CA GLU A 280 16.14 10.66 9.08
C GLU A 280 15.55 11.44 10.27
N GLN A 281 14.44 12.18 10.07
CA GLN A 281 14.01 13.22 11.02
C GLN A 281 12.55 13.13 11.48
N ARG A 282 11.78 12.13 11.03
CA ARG A 282 10.37 12.00 11.40
C ARG A 282 10.06 10.56 11.79
N VAL A 283 9.13 10.43 12.71
CA VAL A 283 8.53 9.16 13.07
C VAL A 283 7.02 9.29 13.03
N MET A 284 6.38 8.26 12.53
CA MET A 284 4.94 8.16 12.44
C MET A 284 4.46 6.99 13.27
N TYR A 285 3.46 7.23 14.10
CA TYR A 285 2.72 6.20 14.81
C TYR A 285 1.33 6.10 14.19
N LEU A 286 0.92 4.88 13.88
CA LEU A 286 -0.41 4.59 13.36
C LEU A 286 -1.05 3.54 14.25
N GLY A 287 -2.29 3.73 14.66
CA GLY A 287 -2.99 2.72 15.44
C GLY A 287 -4.47 2.59 15.12
N ILE A 288 -4.96 1.37 15.31
CA ILE A 288 -6.37 0.98 15.30
C ILE A 288 -6.63 0.26 16.61
N ASN A 289 -7.69 0.66 17.31
CA ASN A 289 -8.08 0.18 18.63
C ASN A 289 -9.61 -0.03 18.66
N ASP A 290 -10.02 -1.24 18.28
CA ASP A 290 -11.40 -1.68 18.23
C ASP A 290 -12.03 -1.86 19.63
N THR A 291 -11.28 -1.70 20.73
CA THR A 291 -11.88 -1.68 22.07
C THR A 291 -12.23 -0.27 22.52
N GLY A 292 -11.42 0.74 22.13
CA GLY A 292 -11.54 2.11 22.64
C GLY A 292 -11.09 2.26 24.09
N ASP A 293 -10.58 1.18 24.68
CA ASP A 293 -9.91 1.19 25.97
C ASP A 293 -8.55 1.86 25.82
N ARG A 294 -7.99 2.29 26.95
CA ARG A 294 -6.62 2.82 26.97
C ARG A 294 -5.63 1.74 26.54
N ILE A 295 -4.72 2.12 25.65
CA ILE A 295 -3.58 1.33 25.24
C ILE A 295 -2.30 2.12 25.51
N ASP A 296 -1.32 1.45 26.12
CA ASP A 296 0.01 1.99 26.38
C ASP A 296 1.02 1.16 25.57
N VAL A 297 1.69 1.81 24.60
CA VAL A 297 2.54 1.14 23.63
C VAL A 297 3.76 2.01 23.30
N SER A 298 4.93 1.57 23.76
CA SER A 298 6.18 2.35 23.67
C SER A 298 5.98 3.74 24.27
N ASP A 299 6.08 4.78 23.44
CA ASP A 299 5.99 6.16 23.88
C ASP A 299 4.55 6.67 23.79
N VAL A 300 3.63 5.95 23.16
CA VAL A 300 2.25 6.41 22.93
C VAL A 300 1.32 5.78 23.96
N SER A 301 0.51 6.60 24.61
CA SER A 301 -0.61 6.16 25.44
C SER A 301 -1.88 6.86 24.97
N THR A 302 -2.87 6.10 24.54
CA THR A 302 -4.13 6.66 24.04
C THR A 302 -5.30 5.71 24.17
N ASP A 303 -6.51 6.24 24.12
CA ASP A 303 -7.76 5.51 24.02
C ASP A 303 -8.49 5.77 22.69
N ALA A 304 -7.80 6.41 21.73
CA ALA A 304 -8.30 6.66 20.38
C ALA A 304 -8.64 5.34 19.67
N ARG A 305 -9.78 5.30 18.98
CA ARG A 305 -10.20 4.17 18.13
C ARG A 305 -9.32 4.01 16.90
N VAL A 306 -8.90 5.14 16.33
CA VAL A 306 -7.96 5.21 15.21
C VAL A 306 -7.08 6.42 15.44
N PHE A 307 -5.79 6.32 15.18
CA PHE A 307 -4.91 7.48 15.22
C PHE A 307 -3.76 7.40 14.23
N PHE A 308 -3.29 8.60 13.90
CA PHE A 308 -2.08 8.91 13.17
C PHE A 308 -1.38 10.02 13.97
N PHE A 309 -0.14 9.80 14.36
CA PHE A 309 0.66 10.78 15.07
C PHE A 309 2.03 10.88 14.42
N GLU A 310 2.45 12.09 14.07
CA GLU A 310 3.77 12.37 13.55
C GLU A 310 4.58 13.18 14.58
N GLY A 311 5.85 12.84 14.74
CA GLY A 311 6.75 13.58 15.61
C GLY A 311 8.20 13.58 15.16
N ASP A 312 8.99 14.49 15.73
CA ASP A 312 10.45 14.53 15.56
C ASP A 312 11.10 13.60 16.61
N PRO A 313 11.70 12.46 16.20
CA PRO A 313 12.28 11.49 17.12
C PRO A 313 13.59 11.97 17.76
N ARG A 314 14.18 13.09 17.31
CA ARG A 314 15.40 13.67 17.90
C ARG A 314 15.12 14.40 19.21
N ALA A 315 13.88 14.78 19.45
CA ALA A 315 13.44 15.33 20.73
C ALA A 315 13.09 14.20 21.70
N GLN A 316 13.40 14.39 22.98
CA GLN A 316 13.04 13.47 24.07
C GLN A 316 12.27 14.25 25.15
N PRO A 317 10.96 14.02 25.33
CA PRO A 317 10.10 13.11 24.56
C PRO A 317 9.90 13.59 23.11
N VAL A 318 9.42 12.69 22.24
CA VAL A 318 9.13 12.97 20.81
C VAL A 318 8.30 14.25 20.69
N LYS A 319 8.80 15.24 19.95
CA LYS A 319 8.10 16.51 19.76
C LYS A 319 6.95 16.30 18.76
N PRO A 320 5.70 16.65 19.10
CA PRO A 320 4.57 16.50 18.20
C PRO A 320 4.73 17.40 16.98
N VAL A 321 4.39 16.87 15.80
CA VAL A 321 4.26 17.61 14.55
C VAL A 321 2.79 17.65 14.15
N SER A 322 2.11 16.50 14.16
CA SER A 322 0.69 16.41 13.86
C SER A 322 0.03 15.25 14.62
N LEU A 323 -1.27 15.38 14.88
CA LEU A 323 -2.12 14.36 15.47
C LEU A 323 -3.47 14.35 14.75
N PHE A 324 -3.82 13.21 14.19
CA PHE A 324 -5.19 12.86 13.83
C PHE A 324 -5.62 11.68 14.68
N ALA A 325 -6.76 11.79 15.37
CA ALA A 325 -7.28 10.72 16.20
C ALA A 325 -8.81 10.73 16.20
N ARG A 326 -9.44 9.55 16.22
CA ARG A 326 -10.89 9.39 16.28
C ARG A 326 -11.35 8.72 17.56
N GLY A 327 -12.47 9.18 18.10
CA GLY A 327 -13.01 8.68 19.36
C GLY A 327 -11.94 8.66 20.45
N VAL A 328 -11.24 9.77 20.63
CA VAL A 328 -10.16 9.95 21.61
C VAL A 328 -10.64 10.83 22.75
N SER A 329 -10.27 10.49 23.98
CA SER A 329 -10.38 11.40 25.14
C SER A 329 -9.02 11.67 25.80
N ASP A 330 -8.04 10.79 25.58
CA ASP A 330 -6.67 10.99 26.04
C ASP A 330 -5.69 10.51 24.97
N PHE A 331 -4.72 11.37 24.63
CA PHE A 331 -3.58 11.03 23.78
C PHE A 331 -2.33 11.65 24.37
N SER A 332 -1.33 10.83 24.69
CA SER A 332 -0.06 11.26 25.24
C SER A 332 1.12 10.58 24.56
N VAL A 333 2.24 11.29 24.50
CA VAL A 333 3.50 10.80 23.94
C VAL A 333 4.64 11.08 24.91
N GLY A 334 5.41 10.05 25.28
CA GLY A 334 6.49 10.12 26.26
C GLY A 334 6.03 10.64 27.63
N GLY A 335 4.80 10.28 28.04
CA GLY A 335 4.18 10.76 29.28
C GLY A 335 3.64 12.19 29.24
N LYS A 336 3.81 12.93 28.13
CA LYS A 336 3.25 14.27 27.95
C LYS A 336 1.90 14.19 27.26
N ALA A 337 0.87 14.79 27.87
CA ALA A 337 -0.44 14.93 27.24
C ALA A 337 -0.35 15.81 25.98
N ILE A 338 -0.82 15.26 24.86
CA ILE A 338 -0.94 15.94 23.56
C ILE A 338 -2.39 16.39 23.35
N HIS A 339 -3.35 15.58 23.82
CA HIS A 339 -4.77 15.89 23.83
C HIS A 339 -5.45 15.26 25.06
N THR A 340 -6.34 16.03 25.70
CA THR A 340 -7.25 15.59 26.76
C THR A 340 -8.60 16.27 26.56
N SER A 341 -9.69 15.54 26.81
CA SER A 341 -11.05 16.07 26.74
C SER A 341 -11.96 15.34 27.74
N GLY A 342 -13.12 15.95 28.04
CA GLY A 342 -14.10 15.37 28.98
C GLY A 342 -14.93 14.22 28.40
N GLY A 343 -14.72 13.85 27.13
CA GLY A 343 -15.47 12.84 26.41
C GLY A 343 -14.81 12.48 25.08
N LYS A 344 -15.29 11.43 24.40
CA LYS A 344 -14.70 10.95 23.15
C LYS A 344 -15.00 11.90 21.99
N GLU A 345 -13.97 12.39 21.32
CA GLU A 345 -14.11 13.25 20.14
C GLU A 345 -13.12 12.88 19.02
N ASP A 346 -13.29 13.51 17.85
CA ASP A 346 -12.36 13.40 16.73
C ASP A 346 -11.46 14.64 16.72
N VAL A 347 -10.15 14.42 16.60
CA VAL A 347 -9.11 15.45 16.69
C VAL A 347 -8.29 15.43 15.40
N ASP A 348 -8.03 16.62 14.87
CA ASP A 348 -7.09 16.88 13.78
C ASP A 348 -6.31 18.16 14.13
N LYS A 349 -5.02 18.02 14.47
CA LYS A 349 -4.15 19.10 14.95
C LYS A 349 -2.77 19.04 14.33
N SER A 350 -2.26 20.21 13.97
CA SER A 350 -0.85 20.45 13.63
C SER A 350 -0.22 21.34 14.70
N TYR A 351 1.04 21.09 15.06
CA TYR A 351 1.75 21.71 16.20
C TYR A 351 2.91 22.61 15.79
#